data_AF-A0A1Q9F198-F1
#
_entry.id   AF-A0A1Q9F198-F1
#
_cell.length_a   1.000
_cell.length_b   1.000
_cell.length_c   1.000
_cell.angle_alpha   90.00
_cell.angle_beta   90.00
_cell.angle_gamma   90.00
#
_symmetry.space_group_name_H-M   'P 1'
#
loop_
_entity.id
_entity.type
_entity.pdbx_description
1 polymer ?
#
loop_
_entity_poly.entity_id
_entity_poly.type
_entity_poly.pdbx_seq_one_letter_code
_entity_poly.pdbx_strand_id
1 'polypeptide(L)'
;MAPAHAALVLATAVVPARAGFRRLDTAVLPFKDVDEEKATFYVFRDDIVMFPITYSIPKERILDHVPEKSFFAMNDSMKSFQYKNYQFGPMQEEEYHQHIRKHRFGDTRKKGGFDCLRHYELLANGCIPIFHDLEHLPRSLLRPLPKSLLMEAKALFALPWEATETGPGHCPSKPGAAEDLAESLLRWTSERLSTEHVARYVLDTLNIDESSASVLFLPCSAFDNFPSFLTASVFHGLVSLLGDRVLDVPEYGYAYRYDDSGTDEELRIRSNIWGQGFTLGFKHRPRPFLNRENISQRIRAREFDLIIFGRMSPYEPCNFYGEFGGRANAVPEFFLEVISTYPRERVALLYGDDSGIDDAVVRTQLYRTGGMNSGLGMVFMREMLPFVSEGPAGETLRPVDGRLLQPGCFYKEWLDFFSQWRPQDCDESSNCLWECVAHGRCFSQEIEDHLESLNFQIISPPSDAPALKQLPG
;
A
#
# COMPACT_ATOMS: atom_id res chain seq x y z
N MET A 1 18.85 -2.01 85.69
CA MET A 1 19.46 -1.39 84.49
C MET A 1 18.39 -0.51 83.85
N ALA A 2 18.43 0.78 84.16
CA ALA A 2 17.81 1.87 83.38
C ALA A 2 18.80 2.27 82.25
N PRO A 3 18.56 3.25 81.33
CA PRO A 3 17.50 4.28 81.32
C PRO A 3 16.97 4.73 79.92
N ALA A 4 16.03 5.70 79.89
CA ALA A 4 16.11 7.07 79.29
C ALA A 4 15.55 7.21 77.85
N HIS A 5 14.55 8.07 77.58
CA HIS A 5 14.58 9.56 77.41
C HIS A 5 15.49 9.98 76.23
N ALA A 6 15.00 10.55 75.12
CA ALA A 6 14.31 11.84 74.86
C ALA A 6 15.26 12.82 74.11
N ALA A 7 14.66 13.68 73.26
CA ALA A 7 15.18 14.84 72.51
C ALA A 7 15.86 14.54 71.14
N LEU A 8 15.30 14.93 69.98
CA LEU A 8 15.08 16.29 69.40
C LEU A 8 16.44 16.95 69.06
N VAL A 9 16.86 17.11 67.80
CA VAL A 9 16.62 18.23 66.84
C VAL A 9 17.64 17.96 65.68
N LEU A 10 17.39 18.02 64.36
CA LEU A 10 17.30 19.22 63.50
C LEU A 10 16.97 18.79 62.05
N ALA A 11 16.21 19.63 61.36
CA ALA A 11 15.65 19.44 60.03
C ALA A 11 16.65 19.35 58.88
N THR A 12 16.32 18.55 57.86
CA THR A 12 16.46 18.91 56.43
C THR A 12 15.32 18.27 55.64
N ALA A 13 14.72 19.07 54.76
CA ALA A 13 13.53 18.74 53.99
C ALA A 13 13.74 17.52 53.08
N VAL A 14 12.83 16.55 53.15
CA VAL A 14 12.66 15.48 52.15
C VAL A 14 11.26 15.60 51.57
N VAL A 15 11.21 15.90 50.27
CA VAL A 15 10.00 15.95 49.45
C VAL A 15 9.31 14.57 49.48
N PRO A 16 7.96 14.48 49.64
CA PRO A 16 7.28 13.20 49.70
C PRO A 16 7.29 12.50 48.34
N ALA A 17 7.52 11.19 48.41
CA ALA A 17 7.39 10.24 47.32
C ALA A 17 6.08 10.44 46.54
N ARG A 18 6.21 10.62 45.22
CA ARG A 18 5.09 10.62 44.28
C ARG A 18 4.32 9.31 44.39
N ALA A 19 3.00 9.44 44.48
CA ALA A 19 2.04 8.36 44.42
C ALA A 19 2.37 7.40 43.26
N GLY A 20 2.55 6.13 43.59
CA GLY A 20 2.85 5.08 42.64
C GLY A 20 1.72 4.91 41.63
N PHE A 21 2.01 5.21 40.37
CA PHE A 21 1.27 4.63 39.25
C PHE A 21 1.57 3.13 39.25
N ARG A 22 0.51 2.32 39.38
CA ARG A 22 0.59 0.89 39.09
C ARG A 22 1.19 0.73 37.71
N ARG A 23 2.20 -0.16 37.57
CA ARG A 23 2.52 -0.77 36.27
C ARG A 23 1.18 -1.09 35.61
N LEU A 24 1.00 -0.67 34.36
CA LEU A 24 0.10 -1.38 33.47
C LEU A 24 0.61 -2.81 33.50
N ASP A 25 -0.05 -3.65 34.29
CA ASP A 25 0.15 -5.08 34.22
C ASP A 25 -0.05 -5.40 32.74
N THR A 26 1.02 -5.89 32.12
CA THR A 26 1.03 -6.59 30.85
C THR A 26 0.25 -7.90 30.95
N ALA A 27 -0.87 -7.88 31.67
CA ALA A 27 -1.93 -8.85 31.61
C ALA A 27 -2.50 -8.74 30.19
N VAL A 28 -1.86 -9.50 29.30
CA VAL A 28 -2.45 -10.16 28.13
C VAL A 28 -3.73 -9.46 27.72
N LEU A 29 -3.60 -8.36 26.97
CA LEU A 29 -4.71 -7.86 26.19
C LEU A 29 -5.31 -9.08 25.48
N PRO A 30 -6.63 -9.30 25.52
CA PRO A 30 -7.25 -10.56 25.10
C PRO A 30 -7.28 -10.61 23.56
N PHE A 31 -6.10 -10.65 22.95
CA PHE A 31 -5.86 -10.70 21.51
C PHE A 31 -5.83 -12.14 20.97
N LYS A 32 -6.02 -13.15 21.84
CA LYS A 32 -5.97 -14.55 21.44
C LYS A 32 -7.20 -15.00 20.63
N ASP A 33 -8.29 -14.23 20.64
CA ASP A 33 -9.57 -14.64 20.08
C ASP A 33 -10.13 -13.63 19.04
N VAL A 34 -9.25 -12.88 18.35
CA VAL A 34 -9.71 -12.09 17.20
C VAL A 34 -9.83 -13.03 16.00
N ASP A 35 -11.07 -13.26 15.62
CA ASP A 35 -11.43 -13.88 14.34
C ASP A 35 -10.81 -13.08 13.19
N GLU A 36 -9.95 -13.71 12.38
CA GLU A 36 -9.38 -13.09 11.17
C GLU A 36 -10.45 -12.54 10.24
N GLU A 37 -11.70 -13.05 10.30
CA GLU A 37 -12.84 -12.48 9.55
C GLU A 37 -13.13 -11.01 9.89
N LYS A 38 -12.73 -10.53 11.08
CA LYS A 38 -13.06 -9.19 11.62
C LYS A 38 -11.85 -8.25 11.70
N ALA A 39 -10.66 -8.73 11.36
CA ALA A 39 -9.43 -7.97 11.49
C ALA A 39 -9.44 -6.75 10.55
N THR A 40 -9.43 -5.53 11.07
CA THR A 40 -9.39 -4.29 10.27
C THR A 40 -7.97 -3.89 9.89
N PHE A 41 -7.01 -4.16 10.76
CA PHE A 41 -5.59 -3.86 10.58
C PHE A 41 -4.76 -4.88 11.36
N TYR A 42 -3.44 -4.81 11.20
CA TYR A 42 -2.48 -5.69 11.85
C TYR A 42 -1.44 -4.89 12.63
N VAL A 43 -0.93 -5.50 13.70
CA VAL A 43 0.17 -4.94 14.49
C VAL A 43 1.36 -5.88 14.38
N PHE A 44 2.51 -5.37 13.95
CA PHE A 44 3.78 -6.07 13.91
C PHE A 44 4.72 -5.54 14.99
N ARG A 45 5.44 -6.44 15.70
CA ARG A 45 6.37 -6.12 16.81
C ARG A 45 5.77 -5.19 17.89
N ASP A 46 4.47 -5.34 18.15
CA ASP A 46 3.69 -4.57 19.12
C ASP A 46 3.43 -3.08 18.77
N ASP A 47 4.05 -2.54 17.72
CA ASP A 47 4.10 -1.09 17.54
C ASP A 47 3.95 -0.56 16.11
N ILE A 48 4.05 -1.44 15.12
CA ILE A 48 3.89 -1.11 13.70
C ILE A 48 2.45 -1.42 13.27
N VAL A 49 1.67 -0.38 12.99
CA VAL A 49 0.30 -0.50 12.52
C VAL A 49 0.30 -0.62 11.00
N MET A 50 -0.30 -1.70 10.51
CA MET A 50 -0.33 -2.06 9.10
C MET A 50 -1.77 -2.27 8.62
N PHE A 51 -2.12 -1.56 7.57
CA PHE A 51 -3.41 -1.65 6.89
C PHE A 51 -3.24 -2.47 5.61
N PRO A 52 -4.03 -3.54 5.41
CA PRO A 52 -4.04 -4.23 4.12
C PRO A 52 -4.58 -3.27 3.06
N ILE A 53 -3.92 -3.22 1.91
CA ILE A 53 -4.36 -2.45 0.74
C ILE A 53 -4.25 -3.35 -0.49
N THR A 54 -4.87 -2.98 -1.60
CA THR A 54 -4.73 -3.71 -2.86
C THR A 54 -4.54 -2.78 -4.03
N TYR A 55 -4.21 -3.37 -5.18
CA TYR A 55 -4.43 -2.70 -6.45
C TYR A 55 -5.92 -2.41 -6.69
N SER A 56 -6.18 -1.65 -7.74
CA SER A 56 -7.51 -1.22 -8.15
C SER A 56 -7.51 -0.90 -9.64
N ILE A 57 -8.69 -0.56 -10.17
CA ILE A 57 -8.88 -0.19 -11.56
C ILE A 57 -9.58 1.17 -11.67
N PRO A 58 -9.20 2.05 -12.62
CA PRO A 58 -9.91 3.32 -12.81
C PRO A 58 -11.40 3.08 -13.03
N LYS A 59 -12.26 3.87 -12.39
CA LYS A 59 -13.72 3.66 -12.46
C LYS A 59 -14.23 3.72 -13.90
N GLU A 60 -13.65 4.58 -14.73
CA GLU A 60 -13.96 4.72 -16.14
C GLU A 60 -13.55 3.50 -17.01
N ARG A 61 -12.80 2.54 -16.45
CA ARG A 61 -12.44 1.28 -17.11
C ARG A 61 -13.33 0.10 -16.71
N ILE A 62 -14.25 0.31 -15.76
CA ILE A 62 -15.20 -0.71 -15.34
C ILE A 62 -16.44 -0.61 -16.22
N LEU A 63 -16.85 -1.73 -16.82
CA LEU A 63 -18.06 -1.76 -17.64
C LEU A 63 -19.33 -1.56 -16.79
N ASP A 64 -20.35 -0.96 -17.39
CA ASP A 64 -21.66 -0.78 -16.74
C ASP A 64 -22.49 -2.07 -16.70
N HIS A 65 -22.22 -3.02 -17.61
CA HIS A 65 -22.90 -4.31 -17.72
C HIS A 65 -21.97 -5.35 -18.35
N VAL A 66 -22.26 -6.63 -18.14
CA VAL A 66 -21.48 -7.72 -18.73
C VAL A 66 -21.79 -7.83 -20.22
N PRO A 67 -20.79 -7.78 -21.12
CA PRO A 67 -21.03 -7.91 -22.55
C PRO A 67 -21.29 -9.37 -22.93
N GLU A 68 -21.90 -9.57 -24.10
CA GLU A 68 -22.10 -10.90 -24.67
C GLU A 68 -20.74 -11.60 -24.92
N LYS A 69 -20.68 -12.90 -24.63
CA LYS A 69 -19.43 -13.67 -24.64
C LYS A 69 -19.33 -14.53 -25.89
N SER A 70 -18.21 -14.41 -26.60
CA SER A 70 -17.92 -15.19 -27.81
C SER A 70 -17.10 -16.46 -27.55
N PHE A 71 -16.30 -16.46 -26.48
CA PHE A 71 -15.39 -17.55 -26.15
C PHE A 71 -15.60 -18.04 -24.72
N PHE A 72 -15.44 -19.35 -24.52
CA PHE A 72 -15.58 -19.96 -23.20
C PHE A 72 -14.48 -19.49 -22.25
N ALA A 73 -13.21 -19.68 -22.61
CA ALA A 73 -12.09 -19.33 -21.75
C ALA A 73 -10.91 -18.77 -22.56
N MET A 74 -10.21 -17.81 -21.99
CA MET A 74 -8.95 -17.32 -22.55
C MET A 74 -7.87 -18.37 -22.33
N ASN A 75 -7.33 -18.93 -23.41
CA ASN A 75 -6.38 -20.03 -23.35
C ASN A 75 -4.95 -19.48 -23.23
N ASP A 76 -4.57 -19.06 -22.02
CA ASP A 76 -3.20 -18.58 -21.72
C ASP A 76 -2.28 -19.81 -21.50
N SER A 77 -2.13 -20.63 -22.55
CA SER A 77 -1.36 -21.88 -22.45
C SER A 77 0.09 -21.62 -22.03
N MET A 78 0.47 -22.24 -20.91
CA MET A 78 1.65 -22.01 -20.05
C MET A 78 3.06 -21.99 -20.67
N LYS A 79 3.27 -22.07 -21.99
CA LYS A 79 4.61 -22.42 -22.50
C LYS A 79 5.64 -21.31 -22.56
N SER A 80 5.29 -20.05 -22.32
CA SER A 80 6.27 -18.99 -21.99
C SER A 80 5.59 -17.64 -21.91
N PHE A 81 5.43 -17.10 -20.71
CA PHE A 81 5.30 -15.65 -20.53
C PHE A 81 6.68 -15.01 -20.80
N GLN A 82 7.17 -15.13 -22.03
CA GLN A 82 8.30 -14.35 -22.53
C GLN A 82 7.74 -13.01 -22.99
N TYR A 83 8.37 -11.89 -22.62
CA TYR A 83 8.04 -10.54 -23.09
C TYR A 83 7.89 -10.47 -24.62
N LYS A 84 8.62 -11.33 -25.34
CA LYS A 84 8.58 -11.47 -26.80
C LYS A 84 7.26 -11.99 -27.38
N ASN A 85 6.34 -12.50 -26.55
CA ASN A 85 5.06 -13.06 -26.98
C ASN A 85 3.86 -12.25 -26.45
N TYR A 86 4.08 -11.06 -25.87
CA TYR A 86 2.96 -10.17 -25.52
C TYR A 86 2.30 -9.72 -26.82
N GLN A 87 1.04 -10.12 -27.01
CA GLN A 87 0.36 -10.01 -28.31
C GLN A 87 -0.08 -8.58 -28.66
N PHE A 88 -0.11 -7.70 -27.66
CA PHE A 88 -0.59 -6.33 -27.81
C PHE A 88 0.59 -5.36 -27.82
N GLY A 89 0.62 -4.48 -28.81
CA GLY A 89 1.56 -3.38 -28.87
C GLY A 89 1.25 -2.29 -27.84
N PRO A 90 2.21 -1.39 -27.57
CA PRO A 90 2.09 -0.32 -26.57
C PRO A 90 0.86 0.57 -26.73
N MET A 91 0.33 0.74 -27.95
CA MET A 91 -0.87 1.56 -28.20
C MET A 91 -2.17 0.75 -28.27
N GLN A 92 -2.14 -0.55 -27.95
CA GLN A 92 -3.26 -1.49 -28.16
C GLN A 92 -4.00 -1.85 -26.86
N GLU A 93 -4.11 -0.89 -25.93
CA GLU A 93 -4.76 -1.10 -24.63
C GLU A 93 -6.24 -1.46 -24.79
N GLU A 94 -6.94 -0.82 -25.72
CA GLU A 94 -8.36 -1.08 -25.95
C GLU A 94 -8.58 -2.44 -26.63
N GLU A 95 -7.73 -2.84 -27.58
CA GLU A 95 -7.78 -4.18 -28.18
C GLU A 95 -7.52 -5.27 -27.14
N TYR A 96 -6.61 -5.03 -26.19
CA TYR A 96 -6.38 -5.91 -25.05
C TYR A 96 -7.63 -6.07 -24.18
N HIS A 97 -8.27 -4.97 -23.79
CA HIS A 97 -9.52 -5.03 -23.02
C HIS A 97 -10.65 -5.69 -23.81
N GLN A 98 -10.81 -5.37 -25.09
CA GLN A 98 -11.79 -6.03 -25.98
C GLN A 98 -11.54 -7.54 -26.11
N HIS A 99 -10.27 -7.96 -26.13
CA HIS A 99 -9.93 -9.37 -26.12
C HIS A 99 -10.44 -10.04 -24.84
N ILE A 100 -10.21 -9.44 -23.67
CA ILE A 100 -10.75 -9.94 -22.39
C ILE A 100 -12.29 -10.00 -22.43
N ARG A 101 -12.97 -8.94 -22.90
CA ARG A 101 -14.44 -8.83 -22.92
C ARG A 101 -15.12 -9.98 -23.66
N LYS A 102 -14.50 -10.50 -24.72
CA LYS A 102 -15.03 -11.61 -25.54
C LYS A 102 -15.01 -12.96 -24.82
N HIS A 103 -14.22 -13.11 -23.76
CA HIS A 103 -14.09 -14.35 -23.02
C HIS A 103 -14.99 -14.34 -21.78
N ARG A 104 -15.61 -15.49 -21.51
CA ARG A 104 -16.42 -15.71 -20.31
C ARG A 104 -15.55 -15.94 -19.09
N PHE A 105 -14.55 -16.79 -19.21
CA PHE A 105 -13.56 -17.08 -18.17
C PHE A 105 -12.15 -16.65 -18.58
N GLY A 106 -11.35 -16.22 -17.60
CA GLY A 106 -9.95 -15.83 -17.81
C GLY A 106 -9.06 -16.35 -16.70
N ASP A 107 -8.00 -17.06 -17.06
CA ASP A 107 -7.05 -17.56 -16.08
C ASP A 107 -6.28 -16.43 -15.41
N THR A 108 -6.18 -16.50 -14.09
CA THR A 108 -5.32 -15.62 -13.32
C THR A 108 -4.62 -16.37 -12.18
N ARG A 109 -3.46 -15.85 -11.78
CA ARG A 109 -2.57 -16.50 -10.82
C ARG A 109 -1.60 -15.49 -10.22
N LYS A 110 -0.87 -15.93 -9.19
CA LYS A 110 0.30 -15.22 -8.68
C LYS A 110 1.29 -14.93 -9.81
N LYS A 111 1.71 -13.68 -9.98
CA LYS A 111 2.73 -13.25 -10.95
C LYS A 111 3.66 -12.25 -10.28
N GLY A 112 4.73 -12.78 -9.69
CA GLY A 112 5.51 -12.06 -8.68
C GLY A 112 4.80 -12.14 -7.33
N GLY A 113 3.82 -11.25 -7.11
CA GLY A 113 2.92 -11.23 -5.95
C GLY A 113 1.58 -11.89 -6.24
N PHE A 114 0.76 -12.09 -5.20
CA PHE A 114 -0.58 -12.65 -5.33
C PHE A 114 -1.60 -11.64 -5.82
N ASP A 115 -1.46 -10.37 -5.45
CA ASP A 115 -2.33 -9.29 -5.91
C ASP A 115 -1.85 -8.75 -7.25
N CYS A 116 -2.42 -9.23 -8.35
CA CYS A 116 -2.01 -8.86 -9.71
C CYS A 116 -3.05 -7.95 -10.36
N LEU A 117 -2.59 -6.96 -11.14
CA LEU A 117 -3.46 -6.05 -11.87
C LEU A 117 -4.45 -6.79 -12.80
N ARG A 118 -4.01 -7.94 -13.36
CA ARG A 118 -4.85 -8.80 -14.21
C ARG A 118 -6.16 -9.22 -13.56
N HIS A 119 -6.19 -9.42 -12.23
CA HIS A 119 -7.42 -9.77 -11.52
C HIS A 119 -8.50 -8.73 -11.75
N TYR A 120 -8.12 -7.46 -11.62
CA TYR A 120 -8.99 -6.31 -11.78
C TYR A 120 -9.35 -6.07 -13.24
N GLU A 121 -8.41 -6.28 -14.16
CA GLU A 121 -8.67 -6.17 -15.60
C GLU A 121 -9.69 -7.20 -16.09
N LEU A 122 -9.62 -8.44 -15.62
CA LEU A 122 -10.62 -9.47 -15.92
C LEU A 122 -12.00 -9.06 -15.38
N LEU A 123 -12.06 -8.71 -14.09
CA LEU A 123 -13.28 -8.32 -13.41
C LEU A 123 -13.96 -7.12 -14.06
N ALA A 124 -13.22 -6.04 -14.35
CA ALA A 124 -13.75 -4.82 -14.93
C ALA A 124 -14.27 -4.98 -16.36
N ASN A 125 -13.77 -5.97 -17.09
CA ASN A 125 -14.22 -6.32 -18.44
C ASN A 125 -15.32 -7.40 -18.45
N GLY A 126 -15.92 -7.69 -17.28
CA GLY A 126 -16.97 -8.69 -17.12
C GLY A 126 -16.50 -10.11 -17.43
N CYS A 127 -15.20 -10.39 -17.35
CA CYS A 127 -14.62 -11.72 -17.52
C CYS A 127 -14.42 -12.35 -16.14
N ILE A 128 -14.90 -13.59 -15.97
CA ILE A 128 -14.89 -14.29 -14.69
C ILE A 128 -13.48 -14.83 -14.43
N PRO A 129 -12.77 -14.37 -13.38
CA PRO A 129 -11.42 -14.84 -13.11
C PRO A 129 -11.42 -16.28 -12.59
N ILE A 130 -10.52 -17.11 -13.13
CA ILE A 130 -10.22 -18.43 -12.60
C ILE A 130 -8.95 -18.35 -11.76
N PHE A 131 -9.12 -18.41 -10.44
CA PHE A 131 -8.01 -18.53 -9.50
C PHE A 131 -7.85 -19.98 -9.08
N HIS A 132 -6.71 -20.59 -9.40
CA HIS A 132 -6.49 -22.02 -9.11
C HIS A 132 -6.24 -22.32 -7.63
N ASP A 133 -5.62 -21.41 -6.87
CA ASP A 133 -5.14 -21.68 -5.51
C ASP A 133 -5.78 -20.76 -4.44
N LEU A 134 -6.92 -20.12 -4.75
CA LEU A 134 -7.52 -19.09 -3.89
C LEU A 134 -7.91 -19.62 -2.50
N GLU A 135 -8.35 -20.88 -2.42
CA GLU A 135 -8.78 -21.53 -1.18
C GLU A 135 -7.66 -21.72 -0.15
N HIS A 136 -6.41 -21.70 -0.59
CA HIS A 136 -5.24 -21.87 0.26
C HIS A 136 -4.65 -20.53 0.71
N LEU A 137 -5.16 -19.41 0.19
CA LEU A 137 -4.61 -18.10 0.49
C LEU A 137 -5.13 -17.58 1.85
N PRO A 138 -4.24 -17.01 2.67
CA PRO A 138 -4.62 -16.39 3.92
C PRO A 138 -5.62 -15.24 3.69
N ARG A 139 -6.48 -14.96 4.68
CA ARG A 139 -7.51 -13.91 4.56
C ARG A 139 -6.95 -12.51 4.44
N SER A 140 -5.82 -12.26 5.09
CA SER A 140 -5.09 -11.00 5.05
C SER A 140 -4.65 -10.60 3.64
N LEU A 141 -4.52 -11.57 2.73
CA LEU A 141 -4.13 -11.38 1.35
C LEU A 141 -5.34 -11.26 0.41
N LEU A 142 -5.28 -10.40 -0.61
CA LEU A 142 -6.40 -10.16 -1.56
C LEU A 142 -7.71 -9.76 -0.85
N ARG A 143 -7.60 -9.06 0.29
CA ARG A 143 -8.72 -8.86 1.22
C ARG A 143 -9.99 -8.27 0.60
N PRO A 144 -9.93 -7.25 -0.28
CA PRO A 144 -11.11 -6.66 -0.90
C PRO A 144 -11.73 -7.51 -2.01
N LEU A 145 -11.03 -8.54 -2.53
CA LEU A 145 -11.58 -9.40 -3.58
C LEU A 145 -12.72 -10.29 -3.03
N PRO A 146 -13.78 -10.53 -3.82
CA PRO A 146 -14.92 -11.33 -3.39
C PRO A 146 -14.61 -12.82 -3.46
N LYS A 147 -13.80 -13.33 -2.50
CA LYS A 147 -13.27 -14.70 -2.53
C LYS A 147 -14.37 -15.77 -2.67
N SER A 148 -15.53 -15.58 -2.06
CA SER A 148 -16.68 -16.50 -2.19
C SER A 148 -17.18 -16.59 -3.63
N LEU A 149 -17.36 -15.46 -4.32
CA LEU A 149 -17.76 -15.42 -5.73
C LEU A 149 -16.67 -16.01 -6.63
N LEU A 150 -15.40 -15.79 -6.31
CA LEU A 150 -14.27 -16.37 -7.06
C LEU A 150 -14.14 -17.89 -6.85
N MET A 151 -14.53 -18.42 -5.68
CA MET A 151 -14.63 -19.87 -5.48
C MET A 151 -15.80 -20.47 -6.28
N GLU A 152 -16.93 -19.76 -6.37
CA GLU A 152 -18.05 -20.14 -7.24
C GLU A 152 -17.63 -20.16 -8.71
N ALA A 153 -16.84 -19.18 -9.15
CA ALA A 153 -16.26 -19.15 -10.50
C ALA A 153 -15.48 -20.42 -10.83
N LYS A 154 -14.60 -20.86 -9.92
CA LYS A 154 -13.83 -22.10 -10.07
C LYS A 154 -14.74 -23.33 -10.16
N ALA A 155 -15.80 -23.39 -9.34
CA ALA A 155 -16.76 -24.49 -9.37
C ALA A 155 -17.53 -24.53 -10.70
N LEU A 156 -18.00 -23.38 -11.19
CA LEU A 156 -18.70 -23.27 -12.48
C LEU A 156 -17.80 -23.65 -13.66
N PHE A 157 -16.53 -23.24 -13.63
CA PHE A 157 -15.55 -23.57 -14.66
C PHE A 157 -15.27 -25.08 -14.77
N ALA A 158 -15.35 -25.81 -13.65
CA ALA A 158 -15.09 -27.25 -13.61
C ALA A 158 -16.26 -28.10 -14.14
N LEU A 159 -17.43 -27.51 -14.41
CA LEU A 159 -18.59 -28.25 -14.91
C LEU A 159 -18.39 -28.69 -16.37
N PRO A 160 -18.85 -29.89 -16.76
CA PRO A 160 -18.79 -30.34 -18.16
C PRO A 160 -19.55 -29.36 -19.04
N TRP A 161 -18.92 -28.84 -20.08
CA TRP A 161 -19.56 -27.90 -20.99
C TRP A 161 -19.85 -28.60 -22.31
N GLU A 162 -21.13 -28.82 -22.62
CA GLU A 162 -21.49 -29.44 -23.90
C GLU A 162 -21.51 -28.39 -25.01
N ALA A 163 -20.74 -28.65 -26.07
CA ALA A 163 -20.75 -27.86 -27.28
C ALA A 163 -22.03 -28.19 -28.07
N THR A 164 -23.11 -27.45 -27.86
CA THR A 164 -24.28 -27.54 -28.74
C THR A 164 -23.98 -26.86 -30.08
N GLU A 165 -24.31 -27.51 -31.19
CA GLU A 165 -24.10 -27.05 -32.58
C GLU A 165 -24.84 -25.74 -32.97
N THR A 166 -25.45 -25.02 -32.01
CA THR A 166 -26.30 -23.84 -32.25
C THR A 166 -25.89 -22.57 -31.51
N GLY A 167 -24.66 -22.47 -30.97
CA GLY A 167 -24.17 -21.23 -30.34
C GLY A 167 -23.58 -21.45 -28.94
N PRO A 168 -23.15 -20.38 -28.23
CA PRO A 168 -22.30 -20.51 -27.05
C PRO A 168 -23.05 -21.14 -25.88
N GLY A 169 -22.88 -22.46 -25.74
CA GLY A 169 -22.52 -23.08 -24.48
C GLY A 169 -23.61 -23.20 -23.41
N HIS A 170 -24.19 -24.39 -23.31
CA HIS A 170 -25.05 -24.72 -22.17
C HIS A 170 -24.21 -25.37 -21.07
N CYS A 171 -24.14 -24.72 -19.91
CA CYS A 171 -23.73 -25.39 -18.68
C CYS A 171 -24.85 -26.36 -18.26
N PRO A 172 -24.56 -27.57 -17.79
CA PRO A 172 -25.56 -28.47 -17.22
C PRO A 172 -26.14 -27.96 -15.88
N SER A 173 -25.53 -26.94 -15.28
CA SER A 173 -26.16 -26.15 -14.21
C SER A 173 -26.91 -24.95 -14.79
N LYS A 174 -28.03 -24.58 -14.16
CA LYS A 174 -29.00 -23.52 -14.50
C LYS A 174 -28.53 -22.54 -15.61
N PRO A 175 -29.29 -22.40 -16.72
CA PRO A 175 -29.00 -21.39 -17.75
C PRO A 175 -28.79 -20.01 -17.12
N GLY A 176 -27.69 -19.33 -17.47
CA GLY A 176 -27.39 -17.97 -17.00
C GLY A 176 -26.55 -17.87 -15.72
N ALA A 177 -26.19 -18.98 -15.05
CA ALA A 177 -25.45 -18.90 -13.79
C ALA A 177 -24.09 -18.18 -13.90
N ALA A 178 -23.38 -18.36 -15.01
CA ALA A 178 -22.10 -17.67 -15.24
C ALA A 178 -22.32 -16.18 -15.53
N GLU A 179 -23.36 -15.80 -16.26
CA GLU A 179 -23.75 -14.41 -16.50
C GLU A 179 -24.13 -13.72 -15.19
N ASP A 180 -24.97 -14.36 -14.36
CA ASP A 180 -25.37 -13.84 -13.04
C ASP A 180 -24.14 -13.63 -12.13
N LEU A 181 -23.17 -14.55 -12.16
CA LEU A 181 -21.92 -14.42 -11.43
C LEU A 181 -21.05 -13.28 -11.98
N ALA A 182 -20.91 -13.18 -13.30
CA ALA A 182 -20.15 -12.10 -13.94
C ALA A 182 -20.72 -10.73 -13.58
N GLU A 183 -22.05 -10.58 -13.57
CA GLU A 183 -22.74 -9.35 -13.17
C GLU A 183 -22.49 -9.02 -11.69
N SER A 184 -22.52 -10.05 -10.83
CA SER A 184 -22.23 -9.89 -9.40
C SER A 184 -20.78 -9.47 -9.15
N LEU A 185 -19.82 -10.06 -9.88
CA LEU A 185 -18.40 -9.71 -9.83
C LEU A 185 -18.14 -8.30 -10.38
N LEU A 186 -18.77 -7.93 -11.49
CA LEU A 186 -18.64 -6.60 -12.09
C LEU A 186 -19.17 -5.52 -11.15
N ARG A 187 -20.35 -5.75 -10.55
CA ARG A 187 -20.93 -4.88 -9.52
C ARG A 187 -20.01 -4.74 -8.30
N TRP A 188 -19.48 -5.85 -7.79
CA TRP A 188 -18.53 -5.78 -6.68
C TRP A 188 -17.31 -4.92 -7.04
N THR A 189 -16.82 -5.05 -8.26
CA THR A 189 -15.66 -4.33 -8.77
C THR A 189 -15.91 -2.83 -8.82
N SER A 190 -17.06 -2.40 -9.35
CA SER A 190 -17.43 -0.99 -9.40
C SER A 190 -17.66 -0.37 -8.01
N GLU A 191 -18.17 -1.14 -7.06
CA GLU A 191 -18.47 -0.67 -5.71
C GLU A 191 -17.24 -0.62 -4.79
N ARG A 192 -16.26 -1.52 -4.99
CA ARG A 192 -15.20 -1.78 -3.99
C ARG A 192 -13.77 -1.80 -4.51
N LEU A 193 -13.56 -1.93 -5.82
CA LEU A 193 -12.22 -2.14 -6.40
C LEU A 193 -11.80 -1.01 -7.35
N SER A 194 -12.54 0.11 -7.35
CA SER A 194 -12.14 1.29 -8.11
C SER A 194 -10.97 2.02 -7.44
N THR A 195 -10.18 2.76 -8.23
CA THR A 195 -9.09 3.58 -7.70
C THR A 195 -9.55 4.59 -6.65
N GLU A 196 -10.71 5.19 -6.84
CA GLU A 196 -11.36 6.13 -5.94
C GLU A 196 -11.80 5.45 -4.65
N HIS A 197 -12.27 4.20 -4.71
CA HIS A 197 -12.59 3.43 -3.51
C HIS A 197 -11.33 3.19 -2.67
N VAL A 198 -10.23 2.77 -3.29
CA VAL A 198 -8.96 2.53 -2.59
C VAL A 198 -8.35 3.83 -2.05
N ALA A 199 -8.41 4.92 -2.81
CA ALA A 199 -7.97 6.23 -2.31
C ALA A 199 -8.80 6.71 -1.12
N ARG A 200 -10.13 6.57 -1.18
CA ARG A 200 -11.01 6.88 -0.05
C ARG A 200 -10.72 6.01 1.17
N TYR A 201 -10.44 4.73 0.97
CA TYR A 201 -10.00 3.85 2.05
C TYR A 201 -8.74 4.39 2.76
N VAL A 202 -7.75 4.92 2.03
CA VAL A 202 -6.57 5.55 2.64
C VAL A 202 -6.95 6.80 3.43
N LEU A 203 -7.77 7.69 2.86
CA LEU A 203 -8.22 8.91 3.53
C LEU A 203 -9.04 8.62 4.80
N ASP A 204 -10.02 7.73 4.71
CA ASP A 204 -10.90 7.33 5.81
C ASP A 204 -10.12 6.66 6.94
N THR A 205 -9.16 5.78 6.59
CA THR A 205 -8.29 5.10 7.55
C THR A 205 -7.48 6.10 8.38
N LEU A 206 -7.06 7.21 7.77
CA LEU A 206 -6.28 8.26 8.40
C LEU A 206 -7.12 9.45 8.90
N ASN A 207 -8.46 9.34 8.82
CA ASN A 207 -9.41 10.38 9.20
C ASN A 207 -9.10 11.74 8.52
N ILE A 208 -8.84 11.68 7.22
CA ILE A 208 -8.58 12.85 6.36
C ILE A 208 -9.88 13.23 5.63
N ASP A 209 -10.32 14.47 5.81
CA ASP A 209 -11.55 14.96 5.17
C ASP A 209 -11.36 15.16 3.65
N GLU A 210 -11.94 14.27 2.85
CA GLU A 210 -11.92 14.31 1.37
C GLU A 210 -12.35 15.69 0.82
N SER A 211 -13.26 16.40 1.49
CA SER A 211 -13.81 17.67 1.00
C SER A 211 -12.82 18.84 1.05
N SER A 212 -11.82 18.79 1.95
CA SER A 212 -10.85 19.88 2.15
C SER A 212 -9.39 19.46 2.05
N ALA A 213 -9.08 18.16 2.06
CA ALA A 213 -7.72 17.64 2.08
C ALA A 213 -6.80 18.21 1.00
N SER A 214 -5.60 18.60 1.42
CA SER A 214 -4.40 18.85 0.61
C SER A 214 -3.41 17.70 0.80
N VAL A 215 -2.90 17.11 -0.29
CA VAL A 215 -2.03 15.93 -0.23
C VAL A 215 -0.72 16.18 -0.95
N LEU A 216 0.40 15.91 -0.28
CA LEU A 216 1.70 15.76 -0.94
C LEU A 216 1.92 14.27 -1.23
N PHE A 217 1.98 13.91 -2.50
CA PHE A 217 2.27 12.57 -2.97
C PHE A 217 3.73 12.49 -3.46
N LEU A 218 4.49 11.57 -2.91
CA LEU A 218 5.89 11.36 -3.25
C LEU A 218 5.99 10.03 -4.01
N PRO A 219 5.80 10.00 -5.35
CA PRO A 219 5.89 8.77 -6.16
C PRO A 219 7.31 8.21 -6.24
N CYS A 220 8.26 8.97 -5.72
CA CYS A 220 9.70 8.78 -5.72
C CYS A 220 10.44 9.18 -6.99
N SER A 221 10.01 8.75 -8.17
CA SER A 221 10.61 9.20 -9.44
C SER A 221 9.56 9.69 -10.40
N ALA A 222 9.99 10.56 -11.33
CA ALA A 222 9.12 11.02 -12.41
C ALA A 222 8.89 9.90 -13.43
N PHE A 223 9.93 9.12 -13.70
CA PHE A 223 9.94 7.98 -14.61
C PHE A 223 10.77 6.82 -14.03
N ASP A 224 10.30 5.59 -14.22
CA ASP A 224 10.92 4.30 -14.00
C ASP A 224 10.30 3.22 -14.94
N ASN A 225 11.09 2.28 -15.45
CA ASN A 225 10.55 1.26 -16.36
C ASN A 225 9.63 0.23 -15.66
N PHE A 226 9.42 0.36 -14.34
CA PHE A 226 8.67 -0.58 -13.50
C PHE A 226 7.76 0.20 -12.55
N PRO A 227 6.70 0.84 -13.09
CA PRO A 227 5.79 1.63 -12.28
C PRO A 227 5.08 0.71 -11.30
N SER A 228 5.08 1.09 -10.02
CA SER A 228 4.35 0.33 -9.01
C SER A 228 2.84 0.50 -9.23
N PHE A 229 2.13 -0.60 -9.44
CA PHE A 229 0.69 -0.56 -9.65
C PHE A 229 -0.06 -0.09 -8.41
N LEU A 230 0.49 -0.25 -7.20
CA LEU A 230 -0.10 0.27 -5.97
C LEU A 230 0.01 1.80 -5.95
N THR A 231 1.20 2.33 -6.22
CA THR A 231 1.43 3.77 -6.34
C THR A 231 0.50 4.38 -7.38
N ALA A 232 0.43 3.77 -8.57
CA ALA A 232 -0.45 4.25 -9.64
C ALA A 232 -1.94 4.15 -9.28
N SER A 233 -2.37 3.07 -8.61
CA SER A 233 -3.73 2.89 -8.12
C SER A 233 -4.16 3.99 -7.15
N VAL A 234 -3.36 4.19 -6.10
CA VAL A 234 -3.65 5.17 -5.04
C VAL A 234 -3.57 6.59 -5.60
N PHE A 235 -2.52 6.90 -6.37
CA PHE A 235 -2.37 8.20 -7.00
C PHE A 235 -3.54 8.54 -7.92
N HIS A 236 -3.92 7.59 -8.80
CA HIS A 236 -5.03 7.78 -9.72
C HIS A 236 -6.32 8.14 -8.98
N GLY A 237 -6.63 7.39 -7.92
CA GLY A 237 -7.83 7.63 -7.10
C GLY A 237 -7.78 8.97 -6.38
N LEU A 238 -6.65 9.34 -5.78
CA LEU A 238 -6.50 10.61 -5.09
C LEU A 238 -6.69 11.80 -6.03
N VAL A 239 -6.07 11.79 -7.21
CA VAL A 239 -6.25 12.86 -8.20
C VAL A 239 -7.71 12.90 -8.70
N SER A 240 -8.35 11.75 -8.87
CA SER A 240 -9.76 11.68 -9.28
C SER A 240 -10.71 12.29 -8.24
N LEU A 241 -10.42 12.11 -6.95
CA LEU A 241 -11.24 12.62 -5.84
C LEU A 241 -10.94 14.08 -5.49
N LEU A 242 -9.65 14.44 -5.41
CA LEU A 242 -9.18 15.69 -4.83
C LEU A 242 -8.73 16.70 -5.89
N GLY A 243 -8.52 16.25 -7.13
CA GLY A 243 -8.07 17.08 -8.25
C GLY A 243 -6.70 17.71 -7.98
N ASP A 244 -6.64 19.02 -8.12
CA ASP A 244 -5.40 19.81 -8.02
C ASP A 244 -4.90 19.98 -6.58
N ARG A 245 -5.66 19.49 -5.59
CA ARG A 245 -5.24 19.41 -4.18
C ARG A 245 -4.23 18.29 -3.91
N VAL A 246 -3.92 17.46 -4.90
CA VAL A 246 -2.87 16.44 -4.83
C VAL A 246 -1.65 16.92 -5.61
N LEU A 247 -0.59 17.29 -4.87
CA LEU A 247 0.70 17.67 -5.42
C LEU A 247 1.63 16.46 -5.44
N ASP A 248 2.05 16.03 -6.64
CA ASP A 248 3.08 15.01 -6.84
C ASP A 248 4.47 15.62 -6.97
N VAL A 249 5.43 15.12 -6.19
CA VAL A 249 6.84 15.55 -6.26
C VAL A 249 7.79 14.35 -6.28
N PRO A 250 8.60 14.18 -7.36
CA PRO A 250 8.51 14.92 -8.62
C PRO A 250 7.17 14.64 -9.34
N GLU A 251 6.92 15.32 -10.47
CA GLU A 251 5.75 15.02 -11.29
C GLU A 251 5.73 13.55 -11.68
N TYR A 252 4.64 12.84 -11.39
CA TYR A 252 4.50 11.41 -11.65
C TYR A 252 4.13 11.18 -13.12
N GLY A 253 5.15 11.17 -13.98
CA GLY A 253 5.00 11.19 -15.44
C GLY A 253 4.08 10.10 -16.00
N TYR A 254 4.04 8.91 -15.40
CA TYR A 254 3.17 7.81 -15.84
C TYR A 254 1.68 8.07 -15.69
N ALA A 255 1.28 9.00 -14.84
CA ALA A 255 -0.13 9.23 -14.59
C ALA A 255 -0.81 10.07 -15.68
N TYR A 256 -0.04 10.89 -16.39
CA TYR A 256 -0.58 11.93 -17.27
C TYR A 256 -0.51 11.55 -18.74
N ARG A 257 -1.54 11.91 -19.50
CA ARG A 257 -1.56 11.81 -20.97
C ARG A 257 -0.59 12.80 -21.57
N TYR A 258 -0.01 12.44 -22.71
CA TYR A 258 0.64 13.40 -23.58
C TYR A 258 -0.43 14.10 -24.45
N ASP A 259 -0.17 15.32 -24.87
CA ASP A 259 -1.03 16.04 -25.81
C ASP A 259 -0.98 15.39 -27.21
N ASP A 260 -1.84 15.83 -28.13
CA ASP A 260 -1.92 15.27 -29.50
C ASP A 260 -0.60 15.38 -30.28
N SER A 261 0.37 16.19 -29.83
CA SER A 261 1.73 16.24 -30.38
C SER A 261 2.68 15.16 -29.85
N GLY A 262 2.28 14.38 -28.85
CA GLY A 262 3.13 13.47 -28.07
C GLY A 262 2.89 11.98 -28.29
N THR A 263 2.21 11.56 -29.37
CA THR A 263 1.99 10.13 -29.65
C THR A 263 3.29 9.33 -29.78
N ASP A 264 4.34 9.92 -30.35
CA ASP A 264 5.64 9.25 -30.51
C ASP A 264 6.37 9.09 -29.16
N GLU A 265 6.23 10.08 -28.28
CA GLU A 265 6.83 10.05 -26.94
C GLU A 265 6.07 9.09 -26.02
N GLU A 266 4.73 9.12 -26.05
CA GLU A 266 3.91 8.14 -25.34
C GLU A 266 4.22 6.72 -25.85
N LEU A 267 4.32 6.52 -27.16
CA LEU A 267 4.72 5.26 -27.75
C LEU A 267 6.10 4.81 -27.25
N ARG A 268 7.09 5.72 -27.23
CA ARG A 268 8.44 5.45 -26.72
C ARG A 268 8.40 5.03 -25.26
N ILE A 269 7.66 5.73 -24.41
CA ILE A 269 7.59 5.42 -22.97
C ILE A 269 6.84 4.12 -22.74
N ARG A 270 5.65 3.94 -23.35
CA ARG A 270 4.87 2.71 -23.27
C ARG A 270 5.64 1.49 -23.76
N SER A 271 6.51 1.65 -24.75
CA SER A 271 7.37 0.56 -25.23
C SER A 271 8.43 0.09 -24.22
N ASN A 272 8.78 0.95 -23.26
CA ASN A 272 9.86 0.71 -22.30
C ASN A 272 9.39 0.42 -20.88
N ILE A 273 8.12 0.72 -20.55
CA ILE A 273 7.57 0.42 -19.22
C ILE A 273 6.90 -0.94 -19.17
N TRP A 274 7.04 -1.59 -18.02
CA TRP A 274 6.38 -2.85 -17.72
C TRP A 274 4.86 -2.71 -17.87
N GLY A 275 4.26 -3.67 -18.58
CA GLY A 275 2.82 -3.67 -18.85
C GLY A 275 2.33 -2.53 -19.76
N GLN A 276 3.22 -1.79 -20.41
CA GLN A 276 2.91 -0.72 -21.36
C GLN A 276 2.01 0.41 -20.79
N GLY A 277 1.98 0.54 -19.46
CA GLY A 277 1.08 1.46 -18.76
C GLY A 277 -0.40 1.17 -18.96
N PHE A 278 -0.74 -0.05 -19.38
CA PHE A 278 -2.14 -0.44 -19.54
C PHE A 278 -2.89 -0.29 -18.21
N THR A 279 -4.17 0.05 -18.34
CA THR A 279 -5.14 0.19 -17.26
C THR A 279 -4.92 1.39 -16.34
N LEU A 280 -3.71 1.63 -15.83
CA LEU A 280 -3.43 2.68 -14.82
C LEU A 280 -2.64 3.89 -15.36
N GLY A 281 -1.83 3.70 -16.41
CA GLY A 281 -0.99 4.76 -16.96
C GLY A 281 -1.74 5.69 -17.91
N PHE A 282 -1.27 6.94 -18.00
CA PHE A 282 -1.72 7.96 -18.96
C PHE A 282 -3.23 8.21 -18.89
N LYS A 283 -3.79 8.36 -17.68
CA LYS A 283 -5.23 8.52 -17.48
C LYS A 283 -5.62 9.96 -17.15
N HIS A 284 -4.76 10.67 -16.43
CA HIS A 284 -4.99 12.06 -16.03
C HIS A 284 -4.53 13.05 -17.10
N ARG A 285 -5.13 14.24 -17.09
CA ARG A 285 -4.64 15.37 -17.89
C ARG A 285 -3.36 15.95 -17.28
N PRO A 286 -2.40 16.47 -18.07
CA PRO A 286 -1.25 17.21 -17.55
C PRO A 286 -1.67 18.35 -16.60
N ARG A 287 -0.85 18.59 -15.57
CA ARG A 287 -1.09 19.63 -14.54
C ARG A 287 0.09 20.59 -14.41
N PRO A 288 0.48 21.30 -15.48
CA PRO A 288 1.71 22.11 -15.52
C PRO A 288 1.67 23.35 -14.59
N PHE A 289 0.49 23.72 -14.10
CA PHE A 289 0.29 24.86 -13.21
C PHE A 289 0.58 24.54 -11.74
N LEU A 290 0.79 23.27 -11.38
CA LEU A 290 1.11 22.89 -10.00
C LEU A 290 2.54 23.31 -9.66
N ASN A 291 2.67 24.11 -8.60
CA ASN A 291 3.98 24.54 -8.10
C ASN A 291 4.68 23.38 -7.39
N ARG A 292 5.80 22.90 -7.95
CA ARG A 292 6.66 21.84 -7.39
C ARG A 292 7.97 22.36 -6.81
N GLU A 293 8.07 23.67 -6.58
CA GLU A 293 9.25 24.32 -6.02
C GLU A 293 9.15 24.46 -4.49
N ASN A 294 10.31 24.67 -3.84
CA ASN A 294 10.44 24.95 -2.41
C ASN A 294 9.74 23.94 -1.49
N ILE A 295 9.65 22.68 -1.93
CA ILE A 295 8.88 21.61 -1.25
C ILE A 295 9.32 21.44 0.20
N SER A 296 10.61 21.47 0.49
CA SER A 296 11.13 21.48 1.85
C SER A 296 10.52 22.57 2.75
N GLN A 297 10.45 23.81 2.26
CA GLN A 297 9.86 24.92 3.03
C GLN A 297 8.36 24.70 3.25
N ARG A 298 7.66 24.16 2.26
CA ARG A 298 6.22 23.87 2.32
C ARG A 298 5.90 22.71 3.27
N ILE A 299 6.77 21.69 3.30
CA ILE A 299 6.74 20.62 4.31
C ILE A 299 6.91 21.23 5.69
N ARG A 300 7.97 22.01 5.94
CA ARG A 300 8.22 22.70 7.23
C ARG A 300 7.08 23.63 7.65
N ALA A 301 6.43 24.29 6.69
CA ALA A 301 5.26 25.13 6.93
C ALA A 301 3.96 24.35 7.18
N ARG A 302 3.99 23.01 7.12
CA ARG A 302 2.83 22.13 7.29
C ARG A 302 1.68 22.42 6.33
N GLU A 303 2.00 22.68 5.06
CA GLU A 303 1.01 23.06 4.05
C GLU A 303 0.05 21.94 3.63
N PHE A 304 0.39 20.67 3.90
CA PHE A 304 -0.38 19.52 3.46
C PHE A 304 -1.12 18.89 4.64
N ASP A 305 -2.31 18.34 4.40
CA ASP A 305 -3.06 17.58 5.42
C ASP A 305 -2.58 16.13 5.52
N LEU A 306 -1.96 15.62 4.46
CA LEU A 306 -1.46 14.26 4.35
C LEU A 306 -0.23 14.21 3.44
N ILE A 307 0.79 13.46 3.85
CA ILE A 307 1.94 13.11 3.03
C ILE A 307 1.92 11.61 2.74
N ILE A 308 2.09 11.22 1.47
CA ILE A 308 2.10 9.83 1.06
C ILE A 308 3.40 9.51 0.37
N PHE A 309 4.16 8.57 0.93
CA PHE A 309 5.30 7.96 0.24
C PHE A 309 4.81 6.81 -0.63
N GLY A 310 4.89 7.00 -1.94
CA GLY A 310 4.32 6.09 -2.93
C GLY A 310 5.05 4.77 -3.06
N ARG A 311 6.34 4.71 -2.73
CA ARG A 311 7.20 3.52 -2.83
C ARG A 311 8.11 3.42 -1.61
N MET A 312 7.80 2.51 -0.69
CA MET A 312 8.58 2.32 0.55
C MET A 312 9.27 0.97 0.65
N SER A 313 9.01 0.05 -0.27
CA SER A 313 9.57 -1.30 -0.26
C SER A 313 11.06 -1.34 -0.65
N PRO A 314 11.87 -2.27 -0.10
CA PRO A 314 13.27 -2.39 -0.48
C PRO A 314 13.42 -3.05 -1.86
N TYR A 315 12.35 -3.64 -2.39
CA TYR A 315 12.25 -4.22 -3.73
C TYR A 315 11.54 -3.29 -4.72
N GLU A 316 11.17 -2.09 -4.30
CA GLU A 316 10.71 -1.02 -5.18
C GLU A 316 11.46 0.31 -4.88
N PRO A 317 12.81 0.30 -4.74
CA PRO A 317 13.54 1.46 -4.33
C PRO A 317 13.37 2.62 -5.30
N CYS A 318 13.35 3.79 -4.69
CA CYS A 318 13.64 5.06 -5.32
C CYS A 318 14.90 4.99 -6.17
N ASN A 319 14.75 4.99 -7.49
CA ASN A 319 15.82 4.89 -8.51
C ASN A 319 16.34 3.48 -8.84
N PHE A 320 15.44 2.52 -9.10
CA PHE A 320 15.81 1.18 -9.60
C PHE A 320 16.76 1.23 -10.83
N TYR A 321 16.65 2.27 -11.68
CA TYR A 321 17.41 2.40 -12.94
C TYR A 321 17.76 3.85 -13.32
N GLY A 322 18.13 4.70 -12.35
CA GLY A 322 18.60 6.05 -12.71
C GLY A 322 19.78 5.97 -13.70
N GLU A 323 19.79 6.82 -14.75
CA GLU A 323 20.80 6.88 -15.82
C GLU A 323 22.26 7.06 -15.33
N PHE A 324 22.46 7.23 -14.02
CA PHE A 324 23.74 7.60 -13.42
C PHE A 324 24.32 6.58 -12.44
N GLY A 325 23.91 5.31 -12.46
CA GLY A 325 24.60 4.25 -11.70
C GLY A 325 24.78 4.53 -10.20
N GLY A 326 23.97 5.44 -9.64
CA GLY A 326 24.02 5.83 -8.24
C GLY A 326 23.45 4.73 -7.37
N ARG A 327 24.01 4.55 -6.16
CA ARG A 327 23.40 3.69 -5.14
C ARG A 327 21.99 4.21 -4.87
N ALA A 328 20.98 3.33 -4.82
CA ALA A 328 19.65 3.78 -4.43
C ALA A 328 19.74 4.39 -3.02
N ASN A 329 19.10 5.55 -2.84
CA ASN A 329 19.08 6.19 -1.54
C ASN A 329 18.35 5.26 -0.56
N ALA A 330 18.91 5.12 0.64
CA ALA A 330 18.34 4.33 1.72
C ALA A 330 16.89 4.72 2.05
N VAL A 331 16.54 6.00 1.86
CA VAL A 331 15.20 6.55 2.08
C VAL A 331 14.80 7.49 0.93
N PRO A 332 13.49 7.63 0.64
CA PRO A 332 12.99 8.57 -0.38
C PRO A 332 13.37 10.03 -0.08
N GLU A 333 13.30 10.86 -1.12
CA GLU A 333 13.46 12.31 -0.96
C GLU A 333 12.45 12.87 0.06
N PHE A 334 12.86 13.90 0.80
CA PHE A 334 12.10 14.54 1.89
C PHE A 334 11.80 13.67 3.11
N PHE A 335 12.18 12.39 3.13
CA PHE A 335 11.80 11.47 4.21
C PHE A 335 12.12 12.02 5.61
N LEU A 336 13.35 12.49 5.83
CA LEU A 336 13.78 13.05 7.13
C LEU A 336 13.04 14.35 7.51
N GLU A 337 12.72 15.18 6.52
CA GLU A 337 12.04 16.45 6.75
C GLU A 337 10.56 16.23 7.08
N VAL A 338 9.92 15.27 6.42
CA VAL A 338 8.53 14.89 6.68
C VAL A 338 8.38 14.35 8.10
N ILE A 339 9.21 13.38 8.49
CA ILE A 339 9.07 12.68 9.77
C ILE A 339 9.40 13.56 10.98
N SER A 340 10.24 14.59 10.78
CA SER A 340 10.55 15.57 11.82
C SER A 340 9.49 16.67 11.94
N THR A 341 8.61 16.79 10.94
CA THR A 341 7.64 17.89 10.86
C THR A 341 6.20 17.44 11.10
N TYR A 342 5.81 16.27 10.58
CA TYR A 342 4.44 15.76 10.57
C TYR A 342 4.24 14.66 11.61
N PRO A 343 3.07 14.62 12.29
CA PRO A 343 2.71 13.48 13.11
C PRO A 343 2.40 12.26 12.24
N ARG A 344 2.61 11.06 12.77
CA ARG A 344 2.51 9.78 12.02
C ARG A 344 1.17 9.55 11.36
N GLU A 345 0.08 10.05 11.93
CA GLU A 345 -1.29 9.91 11.41
C GLU A 345 -1.49 10.71 10.11
N ARG A 346 -0.55 11.61 9.79
CA ARG A 346 -0.53 12.43 8.58
C ARG A 346 0.52 11.97 7.57
N VAL A 347 1.09 10.78 7.77
CA VAL A 347 2.08 10.18 6.88
C VAL A 347 1.65 8.76 6.53
N ALA A 348 1.45 8.48 5.24
CA ALA A 348 1.15 7.16 4.72
C ALA A 348 2.36 6.56 3.98
N LEU A 349 2.64 5.29 4.24
CA LEU A 349 3.75 4.55 3.64
C LEU A 349 3.19 3.40 2.79
N LEU A 350 3.37 3.46 1.46
CA LEU A 350 2.87 2.41 0.56
C LEU A 350 3.93 1.33 0.30
N TYR A 351 3.56 0.08 0.61
CA TYR A 351 4.35 -1.12 0.33
C TYR A 351 3.64 -1.96 -0.74
N GLY A 352 4.05 -1.74 -1.99
CA GLY A 352 3.43 -2.31 -3.19
C GLY A 352 4.12 -3.55 -3.75
N ASP A 353 5.30 -3.93 -3.26
CA ASP A 353 6.12 -4.99 -3.84
C ASP A 353 5.56 -6.41 -3.61
N ASP A 354 6.12 -7.36 -4.34
CA ASP A 354 5.70 -8.77 -4.42
C ASP A 354 6.16 -9.66 -3.25
N SER A 355 7.10 -9.20 -2.42
CA SER A 355 7.72 -9.98 -1.35
C SER A 355 6.90 -9.99 -0.07
N GLY A 356 6.24 -8.86 0.25
CA GLY A 356 5.35 -8.74 1.40
C GLY A 356 6.04 -8.87 2.77
N ILE A 357 5.24 -9.02 3.84
CA ILE A 357 5.73 -9.05 5.22
C ILE A 357 6.53 -10.32 5.59
N ASP A 358 6.37 -11.40 4.81
CA ASP A 358 7.12 -12.64 5.01
C ASP A 358 8.60 -12.52 4.61
N ASP A 359 8.97 -11.45 3.92
CA ASP A 359 10.35 -11.16 3.58
C ASP A 359 11.11 -10.47 4.74
N ALA A 360 12.29 -11.01 5.07
CA ALA A 360 13.10 -10.51 6.19
C ALA A 360 13.67 -9.10 5.95
N VAL A 361 13.94 -8.73 4.70
CA VAL A 361 14.41 -7.40 4.32
C VAL A 361 13.27 -6.40 4.46
N VAL A 362 12.06 -6.76 4.01
CA VAL A 362 10.85 -5.95 4.22
C VAL A 362 10.59 -5.74 5.71
N ARG A 363 10.64 -6.80 6.54
CA ARG A 363 10.48 -6.66 8.01
C ARG A 363 11.54 -5.77 8.64
N THR A 364 12.79 -5.92 8.21
CA THR A 364 13.89 -5.11 8.72
C THR A 364 13.70 -3.64 8.35
N GLN A 365 13.28 -3.37 7.11
CA GLN A 365 12.99 -2.02 6.69
C GLN A 365 11.79 -1.47 7.45
N LEU A 366 10.67 -2.19 7.56
CA LEU A 366 9.51 -1.78 8.36
C LEU A 366 9.85 -1.48 9.81
N TYR A 367 10.69 -2.30 10.44
CA TYR A 367 11.17 -2.02 11.79
C TYR A 367 11.91 -0.68 11.87
N ARG A 368 12.71 -0.37 10.85
CA ARG A 368 13.41 0.91 10.74
C ARG A 368 12.46 2.05 10.40
N THR A 369 11.47 1.80 9.52
CA THR A 369 10.61 2.80 8.88
C THR A 369 9.20 2.93 9.46
N GLY A 370 8.80 2.15 10.46
CA GLY A 370 7.41 2.06 10.92
C GLY A 370 7.18 1.87 12.42
N GLY A 371 8.25 1.66 13.23
CA GLY A 371 8.16 1.46 14.68
C GLY A 371 7.68 2.69 15.47
N MET A 372 7.07 2.48 16.63
CA MET A 372 6.67 3.56 17.57
C MET A 372 7.87 4.34 18.09
N ASN A 373 9.05 3.72 18.20
CA ASN A 373 10.28 4.40 18.61
C ASN A 373 10.89 5.27 17.49
N SER A 374 10.48 5.07 16.23
CA SER A 374 10.96 5.84 15.08
C SER A 374 9.91 6.81 14.50
N GLY A 375 8.61 6.57 14.68
CA GLY A 375 7.54 7.57 14.51
C GLY A 375 7.12 7.92 13.07
N LEU A 376 7.36 7.02 12.11
CA LEU A 376 7.56 7.41 10.70
C LEU A 376 6.30 7.44 9.81
N GLY A 377 5.18 6.82 10.23
CA GLY A 377 3.90 6.87 9.50
C GLY A 377 2.99 5.66 9.73
N MET A 378 1.87 5.63 9.01
CA MET A 378 0.96 4.49 8.92
C MET A 378 1.25 3.66 7.67
N VAL A 379 1.41 2.34 7.85
CA VAL A 379 1.82 1.43 6.76
C VAL A 379 0.60 0.89 6.03
N PHE A 380 0.58 1.01 4.71
CA PHE A 380 -0.37 0.34 3.83
C PHE A 380 0.38 -0.70 3.01
N MET A 381 0.06 -1.98 3.22
CA MET A 381 0.79 -3.09 2.62
C MET A 381 -0.12 -4.00 1.80
N ARG A 382 0.34 -4.32 0.58
CA ARG A 382 -0.39 -5.17 -0.35
C ARG A 382 -0.31 -6.66 -0.01
N GLU A 383 0.91 -7.16 0.10
CA GLU A 383 1.19 -8.59 0.31
C GLU A 383 1.27 -8.92 1.80
N MET A 384 0.12 -8.90 2.47
CA MET A 384 -0.03 -9.26 3.88
C MET A 384 -0.10 -10.79 4.06
N LEU A 385 0.94 -11.52 3.68
CA LEU A 385 1.05 -12.95 3.98
C LEU A 385 1.31 -13.13 5.49
N PRO A 386 0.41 -13.74 6.26
CA PRO A 386 0.47 -13.64 7.69
C PRO A 386 1.43 -14.71 8.22
N PHE A 387 2.38 -14.23 9.02
CA PHE A 387 3.35 -15.01 9.74
C PHE A 387 2.72 -15.63 11.00
N VAL A 388 1.81 -16.58 10.80
CA VAL A 388 0.99 -17.15 11.88
C VAL A 388 1.44 -18.56 12.24
N SER A 389 2.69 -18.73 12.68
CA SER A 389 3.01 -19.84 13.60
C SER A 389 4.46 -19.89 14.11
N GLU A 390 5.47 -19.46 13.33
CA GLU A 390 6.87 -19.89 13.59
C GLU A 390 7.93 -18.78 13.52
N GLY A 391 7.53 -17.57 13.89
CA GLY A 391 8.46 -16.45 13.90
C GLY A 391 9.54 -16.47 14.97
N PRO A 392 10.70 -15.82 14.72
CA PRO A 392 11.59 -15.43 15.80
C PRO A 392 10.79 -14.78 16.93
N ALA A 393 11.07 -15.15 18.18
CA ALA A 393 10.34 -14.65 19.33
C ALA A 393 10.27 -13.11 19.32
N GLY A 394 9.05 -12.56 19.21
CA GLY A 394 8.80 -11.11 19.12
C GLY A 394 8.35 -10.59 17.75
N GLU A 395 8.44 -11.38 16.68
CA GLU A 395 8.03 -10.99 15.31
C GLU A 395 6.64 -11.50 14.93
N THR A 396 5.66 -11.41 15.82
CA THR A 396 4.31 -11.89 15.52
C THR A 396 3.48 -10.79 14.85
N LEU A 397 2.91 -11.09 13.68
CA LEU A 397 1.87 -10.26 13.07
C LEU A 397 0.52 -10.58 13.73
N ARG A 398 -0.11 -9.58 14.37
CA ARG A 398 -1.35 -9.79 15.14
C ARG A 398 -2.53 -9.11 14.48
N PRO A 399 -3.62 -9.82 14.14
CA PRO A 399 -4.85 -9.20 13.67
C PRO A 399 -5.54 -8.42 14.79
N VAL A 400 -6.14 -7.27 14.45
CA VAL A 400 -6.91 -6.46 15.41
C VAL A 400 -8.32 -6.20 14.88
N ASP A 401 -9.35 -6.53 15.68
CA ASP A 401 -10.76 -6.26 15.38
C ASP A 401 -11.06 -4.76 15.53
N GLY A 402 -11.60 -4.15 14.48
CA GLY A 402 -11.99 -2.75 14.43
C GLY A 402 -13.11 -2.36 15.40
N ARG A 403 -13.78 -3.32 16.06
CA ARG A 403 -14.67 -3.03 17.19
C ARG A 403 -13.93 -2.45 18.39
N LEU A 404 -12.62 -2.67 18.49
CA LEU A 404 -11.77 -2.01 19.48
C LEU A 404 -11.46 -0.54 19.10
N LEU A 405 -11.72 -0.16 17.83
CA LEU A 405 -11.63 1.21 17.32
C LEU A 405 -12.97 1.96 17.39
N GLN A 406 -13.95 1.50 18.18
CA GLN A 406 -15.16 2.30 18.44
C GLN A 406 -14.73 3.73 18.82
N PRO A 407 -15.23 4.77 18.12
CA PRO A 407 -14.85 6.16 18.38
C PRO A 407 -15.10 6.47 19.86
N GLY A 408 -14.03 6.58 20.65
CA GLY A 408 -14.10 6.96 22.06
C GLY A 408 -13.36 6.08 23.06
N CYS A 409 -13.04 4.81 22.79
CA CYS A 409 -12.41 3.93 23.80
C CYS A 409 -10.87 3.83 23.71
N PHE A 410 -10.31 4.17 22.56
CA PHE A 410 -8.85 4.31 22.38
C PHE A 410 -8.49 5.69 21.81
N TYR A 411 -9.40 6.30 21.05
CA TYR A 411 -9.15 7.55 20.36
C TYR A 411 -9.01 8.75 21.31
N LYS A 412 -9.71 8.74 22.45
CA LYS A 412 -9.64 9.82 23.44
C LYS A 412 -8.39 9.70 24.31
N GLU A 413 -7.99 8.49 24.71
CA GLU A 413 -6.74 8.26 25.42
C GLU A 413 -5.52 8.56 24.52
N TRP A 414 -5.59 8.26 23.22
CA TRP A 414 -4.57 8.65 22.24
C TRP A 414 -4.54 10.17 22.04
N LEU A 415 -5.68 10.84 21.80
CA LEU A 415 -5.74 12.30 21.69
C LEU A 415 -5.34 13.02 22.98
N ASP A 416 -5.72 12.52 24.17
CA ASP A 416 -5.36 13.11 25.46
C ASP A 416 -3.86 12.92 25.77
N PHE A 417 -3.28 11.77 25.37
CA PHE A 417 -1.84 11.54 25.44
C PHE A 417 -1.06 12.49 24.52
N PHE A 418 -1.52 12.72 23.28
CA PHE A 418 -0.82 13.59 22.32
C PHE A 418 -1.17 15.08 22.44
N SER A 419 -2.32 15.44 23.01
CA SER A 419 -2.66 16.84 23.32
C SER A 419 -1.88 17.39 24.51
N GLN A 420 -1.49 16.52 25.44
CA GLN A 420 -0.51 16.80 26.51
C GLN A 420 0.95 16.86 25.98
N TRP A 421 1.18 16.48 24.72
CA TRP A 421 2.48 16.55 24.03
C TRP A 421 2.70 17.87 23.26
N ARG A 422 1.73 18.78 23.22
CA ARG A 422 2.05 20.19 22.91
C ARG A 422 2.76 20.78 24.13
N PRO A 423 4.02 21.23 24.02
CA PRO A 423 4.59 22.02 25.10
C PRO A 423 3.75 23.30 25.24
N GLN A 424 3.25 23.58 26.43
CA GLN A 424 2.52 24.82 26.70
C GLN A 424 3.44 26.05 26.68
N ASP A 425 4.77 25.85 26.63
CA ASP A 425 5.78 26.89 26.84
C ASP A 425 6.88 26.92 25.75
N CYS A 426 6.54 26.73 24.47
CA CYS A 426 7.49 26.96 23.37
C CYS A 426 7.35 28.39 22.83
N ASP A 427 8.32 29.25 23.15
CA ASP A 427 8.46 30.58 22.58
C ASP A 427 9.10 30.49 21.17
N GLU A 428 8.72 31.41 20.28
CA GLU A 428 8.98 31.41 18.82
C GLU A 428 10.47 31.46 18.43
N SER A 429 11.38 31.62 19.40
CA SER A 429 12.80 31.84 19.17
C SER A 429 13.72 30.67 19.52
N SER A 430 13.21 29.58 20.10
CA SER A 430 14.03 28.43 20.51
C SER A 430 13.72 27.17 19.71
N ASN A 431 14.74 26.65 19.00
CA ASN A 431 14.79 25.27 18.47
C ASN A 431 14.65 24.26 19.62
N CYS A 432 13.43 23.94 20.03
CA CYS A 432 13.16 22.89 21.01
C CYS A 432 13.01 21.55 20.30
N LEU A 433 14.14 20.91 20.03
CA LEU A 433 14.19 19.48 19.78
C LEU A 433 15.12 18.86 20.83
N TRP A 434 14.61 17.79 21.45
CA TRP A 434 15.28 16.83 22.31
C TRP A 434 15.33 17.07 23.82
N GLU A 435 14.51 16.31 24.55
CA GLU A 435 15.06 15.54 25.66
C GLU A 435 14.21 14.33 25.99
N CYS A 436 14.84 13.17 25.93
CA CYS A 436 14.15 11.91 26.03
C CYS A 436 14.86 10.81 26.89
N VAL A 437 14.40 10.43 28.11
CA VAL A 437 13.91 9.08 28.59
C VAL A 437 13.00 9.27 29.86
N ALA A 438 12.11 8.41 30.35
CA ALA A 438 12.23 7.02 30.82
C ALA A 438 11.00 6.11 30.52
N HIS A 439 9.95 6.64 29.86
CA HIS A 439 8.63 6.01 29.60
C HIS A 439 8.07 6.42 28.21
N GLY A 440 8.81 6.22 27.12
CA GLY A 440 8.43 6.74 25.79
C GLY A 440 9.18 8.03 25.48
N ARG A 441 10.49 7.89 25.31
CA ARG A 441 11.37 9.01 25.08
C ARG A 441 12.61 8.49 24.31
N CYS A 442 12.80 9.04 23.10
CA CYS A 442 13.83 8.91 22.05
C CYS A 442 15.31 9.20 22.41
N PHE A 443 16.29 8.78 21.61
CA PHE A 443 17.49 9.60 21.28
C PHE A 443 18.40 8.96 20.23
N SER A 444 19.09 9.88 19.56
CA SER A 444 20.21 9.83 18.62
C SER A 444 21.25 8.72 18.82
N GLN A 445 21.37 7.85 17.82
CA GLN A 445 22.60 7.85 17.05
C GLN A 445 22.35 8.74 15.83
N GLU A 446 23.38 9.40 15.32
CA GLU A 446 23.26 10.26 14.15
C GLU A 446 22.41 9.53 13.11
N ILE A 447 21.37 10.17 12.57
CA ILE A 447 20.52 9.52 11.55
C ILE A 447 21.41 8.98 10.42
N GLU A 448 22.55 9.63 10.18
CA GLU A 448 23.68 9.18 9.36
C GLU A 448 24.21 7.80 9.79
N ASP A 449 24.56 7.53 11.05
CA ASP A 449 24.99 6.20 11.54
C ASP A 449 23.94 5.09 11.29
N HIS A 450 22.64 5.41 11.39
CA HIS A 450 21.57 4.44 11.13
C HIS A 450 21.46 4.11 9.63
N LEU A 451 21.61 5.12 8.77
CA LEU A 451 21.61 5.01 7.31
C LEU A 451 22.92 4.40 6.76
N GLU A 452 24.04 4.58 7.46
CA GLU A 452 25.35 4.01 7.13
C GLU A 452 25.53 2.56 7.63
N SER A 453 24.63 2.07 8.48
CA SER A 453 24.66 0.68 8.93
C SER A 453 24.65 -0.28 7.73
N LEU A 454 25.52 -1.30 7.76
CA LEU A 454 25.78 -2.30 6.71
C LEU A 454 24.53 -2.94 6.07
N ASN A 455 23.35 -2.81 6.69
CA ASN A 455 22.07 -3.34 6.22
C ASN A 455 21.24 -2.37 5.36
N PHE A 456 21.68 -1.11 5.14
CA PHE A 456 21.10 -0.22 4.12
C PHE A 456 21.89 -0.26 2.80
N GLN A 457 23.04 -0.92 2.78
CA GLN A 457 23.72 -1.25 1.53
C GLN A 457 22.90 -2.35 0.84
N ILE A 458 22.25 -1.99 -0.27
CA ILE A 458 21.45 -2.86 -1.11
C ILE A 458 22.20 -4.17 -1.36
N ILE A 459 21.60 -5.29 -0.96
CA ILE A 459 22.00 -6.60 -1.48
C ILE A 459 21.75 -6.55 -2.98
N SER A 460 22.81 -6.66 -3.77
CA SER A 460 22.74 -6.68 -5.23
C SER A 460 21.57 -7.56 -5.70
N PRO A 461 20.83 -7.16 -6.76
CA PRO A 461 19.74 -7.97 -7.28
C PRO A 461 20.24 -9.40 -7.59
N PRO A 462 19.37 -10.43 -7.48
CA PRO A 462 19.76 -11.81 -7.75
C PRO A 462 20.47 -11.91 -9.12
N SER A 463 21.54 -12.70 -9.18
CA SER A 463 22.44 -12.86 -10.34
C SER A 463 21.78 -13.31 -11.64
N ASP A 464 20.48 -13.62 -11.59
CA ASP A 464 19.67 -14.12 -12.70
C ASP A 464 18.78 -13.04 -13.33
N ALA A 465 18.93 -11.78 -12.93
CA ALA A 465 18.35 -10.66 -13.67
C ALA A 465 18.95 -10.63 -15.10
N PRO A 466 18.13 -10.64 -16.16
CA PRO A 466 18.65 -10.72 -17.53
C PRO A 466 19.56 -9.54 -17.83
N ALA A 467 20.83 -9.82 -18.12
CA ALA A 467 21.81 -8.82 -18.52
C ALA A 467 21.29 -8.07 -19.75
N LEU A 468 21.06 -6.76 -19.59
CA LEU A 468 20.78 -5.87 -20.71
C LEU A 468 22.02 -5.82 -21.60
N LYS A 469 21.89 -6.32 -22.83
CA LYS A 469 22.85 -6.07 -23.89
C LYS A 469 22.96 -4.56 -24.06
N GLN A 470 24.16 -4.03 -23.87
CA GLN A 470 24.49 -2.67 -24.31
C GLN A 470 24.11 -2.54 -25.79
N LEU A 471 23.22 -1.61 -26.10
CA LEU A 471 22.93 -1.25 -27.48
C LEU A 471 24.12 -0.47 -28.04
N PRO A 472 24.61 -0.79 -29.25
CA PRO A 472 25.64 0.02 -29.90
C PRO A 472 25.07 1.42 -30.17
N GLY A 473 25.89 2.45 -29.90
CA GLY A 473 25.49 3.86 -29.87
C GLY A 473 25.43 4.57 -31.22
#